data_AF-A0A452GUE5-F1
#
_entry.id   AF-A0A452GUE5-F1
#
_cell.length_a   1.000
_cell.length_b   1.000
_cell.length_c   1.000
_cell.angle_alpha   90.00
_cell.angle_beta   90.00
_cell.angle_gamma   90.00
#
_symmetry.space_group_name_H-M   'P 1'
#
loop_
_entity.id
_entity.type
_entity.pdbx_description
1 polymer ?
#
loop_
_entity_poly.entity_id
_entity_poly.type
_entity_poly.pdbx_seq_one_letter_code
_entity_poly.pdbx_strand_id
1 'polypeptide(L)'
;MAPKEVLMSNDEIIGQVLSALKEEDVPYTALLTAGAPSRVLRDVSGVAPGRVGRQLLQKPTPAPAQHPPVRYPLTGEPQILFWAQNFSVVQGSKWVDLTPQTFGAEASVDVSGSFWSSNELVLKYANVLGSPLTATWRFPVSGRDWFQLNRLELATPSASPTVFNASQVTAPSNYSWRCAYLSSLPGFGAGLLPHGPGPSWGVLLQDVQLQGFNVPGLQFSYASDCAGFFAPGTWMGLLTALLLGAIFACGLHVLLALKTMDRFDDPKGATIAVPQGE
;
A
#
# COMPACT_ATOMS: atom_id res chain seq x y z
N MET A 1 25.80 27.92 -11.43
CA MET A 1 26.52 26.97 -12.30
C MET A 1 25.57 25.88 -12.76
N ALA A 2 25.50 25.69 -14.07
CA ALA A 2 24.76 24.59 -14.67
C ALA A 2 25.40 23.25 -14.25
N PRO A 3 24.62 22.16 -14.08
CA PRO A 3 25.16 20.85 -13.68
C PRO A 3 26.31 20.38 -14.56
N LYS A 4 26.25 20.70 -15.85
CA LYS A 4 27.27 20.39 -16.85
C LYS A 4 28.61 21.05 -16.55
N GLU A 5 28.61 22.30 -16.09
CA GLU A 5 29.85 23.06 -15.82
C GLU A 5 30.61 22.46 -14.63
N VAL A 6 29.87 22.04 -13.60
CA VAL A 6 30.47 21.44 -12.38
C VAL A 6 31.08 20.07 -12.68
N LEU A 7 30.40 19.26 -13.51
CA LEU A 7 30.92 17.96 -13.91
C LEU A 7 32.17 18.09 -14.79
N MET A 8 32.18 19.02 -15.75
CA MET A 8 33.37 19.24 -16.59
C MET A 8 34.57 19.73 -15.77
N SER A 9 34.35 20.59 -14.77
CA SER A 9 35.44 21.03 -13.88
C SER A 9 36.01 19.89 -13.05
N ASN A 10 35.17 18.95 -12.57
CA ASN A 10 35.65 17.78 -11.84
C ASN A 10 36.42 16.82 -12.74
N ASP A 11 35.95 16.59 -13.96
CA ASP A 11 36.65 15.73 -14.94
C ASP A 11 38.02 16.31 -15.31
N GLU A 12 38.13 17.65 -15.41
CA GLU A 12 39.40 18.32 -15.67
C GLU A 12 40.40 18.12 -14.52
N ILE A 13 39.96 18.24 -13.27
CA ILE A 13 40.79 18.01 -12.08
C ILE A 13 41.24 16.54 -12.01
N ILE A 14 40.33 15.60 -12.25
CA ILE A 14 40.67 14.16 -12.29
C ILE A 14 41.70 13.90 -13.39
N GLY A 15 41.52 14.50 -14.58
CA GLY A 15 42.46 14.39 -15.69
C GLY A 15 43.87 14.85 -15.34
N GLN A 16 44.02 15.99 -14.65
CA GLN A 16 45.31 16.52 -14.22
C GLN A 16 46.03 15.61 -13.21
N VAL A 17 45.28 15.02 -12.27
CA VAL A 17 45.85 14.09 -11.29
C VAL A 17 46.31 12.80 -11.96
N LEU A 18 45.52 12.26 -12.89
CA LEU A 18 45.88 11.06 -13.64
C LEU A 18 47.08 11.27 -14.56
N SER A 19 47.24 12.46 -15.16
CA SER A 19 48.42 12.77 -15.98
C SER A 19 49.69 12.88 -15.15
N ALA A 20 49.62 13.52 -13.97
CA ALA A 20 50.76 13.61 -13.06
C ALA A 20 51.22 12.23 -12.57
N LEU A 21 50.27 11.36 -12.18
CA LEU A 21 50.58 9.99 -11.77
C LEU A 21 51.18 9.14 -12.91
N LYS A 22 50.80 9.45 -14.15
CA LYS A 22 51.36 8.79 -15.34
C LYS A 22 52.77 9.28 -15.66
N GLU A 23 53.08 10.55 -15.45
CA GLU A 23 54.42 11.12 -15.65
C GLU A 23 55.44 10.56 -14.66
N GLU A 24 55.02 10.24 -13.43
CA GLU A 24 55.89 9.65 -12.40
C GLU A 24 56.02 8.10 -12.49
N ASP A 25 55.41 7.46 -13.49
CA ASP A 25 55.42 6.00 -13.73
C ASP A 25 55.02 5.16 -12.50
N VAL A 26 54.13 5.69 -11.66
CA VAL A 26 53.65 5.02 -10.46
C VAL A 26 52.46 4.12 -10.81
N PRO A 27 52.50 2.80 -10.55
CA PRO A 27 51.33 1.96 -10.74
C PRO A 27 50.26 2.32 -9.71
N TYR A 28 49.09 2.76 -10.17
CA TYR A 28 47.98 3.15 -9.31
C TYR A 28 46.67 2.45 -9.67
N THR A 29 45.83 2.24 -8.66
CA THR A 29 44.43 1.82 -8.79
C THR A 29 43.57 2.87 -8.10
N ALA A 30 42.76 3.60 -8.86
CA ALA A 30 41.88 4.63 -8.31
C ALA A 30 40.46 4.07 -8.11
N LEU A 31 39.91 4.23 -6.90
CA LEU A 31 38.50 3.94 -6.59
C LEU A 31 37.77 5.26 -6.35
N LEU A 32 36.97 5.69 -7.32
CA LEU A 32 36.21 6.93 -7.21
C LEU A 32 34.94 6.67 -6.37
N THR A 33 34.95 7.11 -5.12
CA THR A 33 33.78 7.04 -4.25
C THR A 33 33.28 8.45 -3.91
N ALA A 34 31.97 8.65 -3.97
CA ALA A 34 31.35 9.88 -3.52
C ALA A 34 30.80 9.67 -2.10
N GLY A 35 31.32 10.41 -1.12
CA GLY A 35 30.86 10.32 0.28
C GLY A 35 29.45 10.88 0.50
N ALA A 36 29.03 11.84 -0.32
CA ALA A 36 27.69 12.45 -0.27
C ALA A 36 27.41 13.18 -1.60
N PRO A 37 26.13 13.41 -1.98
CA PRO A 37 25.80 14.18 -3.18
C PRO A 37 26.19 15.66 -3.02
N SER A 38 26.78 16.24 -4.07
CA SER A 38 27.20 17.66 -4.11
C SER A 38 26.03 18.65 -4.02
N ARG A 39 24.80 18.16 -4.22
CA ARG A 39 23.56 18.88 -3.93
C ARG A 39 22.66 17.98 -3.11
N VAL A 40 22.42 18.37 -1.86
CA VAL A 40 21.25 17.92 -1.12
C VAL A 40 20.09 18.70 -1.70
N LEU A 41 19.08 18.02 -2.28
CA LEU A 41 17.82 18.68 -2.59
C LEU A 41 17.36 19.34 -1.28
N ARG A 42 17.27 20.67 -1.26
CA ARG A 42 16.62 21.34 -0.13
C ARG A 42 15.24 20.72 -0.02
N ASP A 43 15.01 20.11 1.12
CA ASP A 43 13.74 19.49 1.45
C ASP A 43 12.66 20.57 1.33
N VAL A 44 11.75 20.41 0.37
CA VAL A 44 10.60 21.31 0.16
C VAL A 44 9.48 20.94 1.14
N SER A 45 9.81 20.20 2.21
CA SER A 45 8.92 19.82 3.30
C SER A 45 8.28 21.02 4.03
N GLY A 46 8.75 22.24 3.80
CA GLY A 46 8.17 23.47 4.36
C GLY A 46 7.03 24.13 3.56
N VAL A 47 6.72 23.74 2.32
CA VAL A 47 5.77 24.49 1.46
C VAL A 47 4.64 23.65 0.85
N ALA A 48 4.51 22.36 1.18
CA ALA A 48 3.37 21.56 0.74
C ALA A 48 2.90 20.58 1.82
N PRO A 49 1.64 20.65 2.30
CA PRO A 49 1.08 19.60 3.13
C PRO A 49 0.70 18.43 2.22
N GLY A 50 1.67 17.58 1.88
CA GLY A 50 1.45 16.51 0.90
C GLY A 50 2.41 15.34 1.09
N ARG A 51 1.91 14.29 1.77
CA ARG A 51 2.39 12.90 1.79
C ARG A 51 3.91 12.69 1.74
N VAL A 52 4.55 12.65 2.91
CA VAL A 52 5.84 11.96 3.06
C VAL A 52 5.56 10.49 3.37
N GLY A 53 5.49 9.67 2.32
CA GLY A 53 5.44 8.21 2.40
C GLY A 53 6.51 7.61 1.47
N ARG A 54 7.00 6.42 1.79
CA ARG A 54 8.00 5.68 0.99
C ARG A 54 7.53 5.58 -0.47
N GLN A 55 8.22 6.30 -1.35
CA GLN A 55 7.94 6.29 -2.79
C GLN A 55 8.71 5.13 -3.42
N LEU A 56 8.01 4.11 -3.91
CA LEU A 56 8.62 3.09 -4.76
C LEU A 56 8.98 3.72 -6.11
N LEU A 57 10.13 3.33 -6.69
CA LEU A 57 10.69 3.76 -7.98
C LEU A 57 9.85 3.34 -9.21
N GLN A 58 8.52 3.40 -9.09
CA GLN A 58 7.63 3.10 -10.20
C GLN A 58 7.51 4.37 -11.05
N LYS A 59 7.98 4.26 -12.30
CA LYS A 59 7.77 5.27 -13.36
C LYS A 59 6.30 5.72 -13.32
N PRO A 60 5.99 7.02 -13.31
CA PRO A 60 4.60 7.47 -13.43
C PRO A 60 4.10 7.01 -14.81
N THR A 61 3.32 5.93 -14.82
CA THR A 61 2.42 5.66 -15.93
C THR A 61 1.54 6.90 -16.04
N PRO A 62 1.37 7.52 -17.23
CA PRO A 62 0.49 8.66 -17.36
C PRO A 62 -0.87 8.27 -16.78
N ALA A 63 -1.25 8.93 -15.69
CA ALA A 63 -2.49 8.61 -15.01
C ALA A 63 -3.61 8.79 -16.05
N PRO A 64 -4.46 7.77 -16.28
CA PRO A 64 -5.66 7.97 -17.07
C PRO A 64 -6.41 9.17 -16.47
N ALA A 65 -7.05 9.98 -17.32
CA ALA A 65 -7.76 11.20 -16.92
C ALA A 65 -8.57 10.90 -15.65
N GLN A 66 -8.10 11.41 -14.51
CA GLN A 66 -8.69 11.08 -13.22
C GLN A 66 -10.01 11.81 -13.13
N HIS A 67 -11.06 11.03 -13.32
CA HIS A 67 -12.41 11.49 -13.19
C HIS A 67 -12.72 11.88 -11.74
N PRO A 68 -13.53 12.92 -11.51
CA PRO A 68 -13.88 13.36 -10.17
C PRO A 68 -14.62 12.25 -9.41
N PRO A 69 -14.45 12.15 -8.08
CA PRO A 69 -15.18 11.20 -7.27
C PRO A 69 -16.68 11.51 -7.27
N VAL A 70 -17.49 10.48 -7.11
CA VAL A 70 -18.91 10.62 -6.78
C VAL A 70 -19.02 11.17 -5.36
N ARG A 71 -19.85 12.19 -5.19
CA ARG A 71 -20.05 12.87 -3.91
C ARG A 71 -21.50 12.84 -3.47
N TYR A 72 -21.70 12.70 -2.17
CA TYR A 72 -23.01 12.87 -1.52
C TYR A 72 -22.85 13.60 -0.17
N PRO A 73 -23.69 14.60 0.15
CA PRO A 73 -24.69 15.24 -0.70
C PRO A 73 -24.08 15.95 -1.92
N LEU A 74 -24.89 16.18 -2.96
CA LEU A 74 -24.45 16.86 -4.18
C LEU A 74 -24.19 18.36 -3.96
N THR A 75 -24.84 18.95 -2.96
CA THR A 75 -24.76 20.35 -2.55
C THR A 75 -24.23 20.45 -1.12
N GLY A 76 -23.35 21.42 -0.86
CA GLY A 76 -22.72 21.60 0.46
C GLY A 76 -21.45 20.79 0.64
N GLU A 77 -21.08 20.55 1.91
CA GLU A 77 -19.94 19.70 2.25
C GLU A 77 -20.31 18.22 2.01
N PRO A 78 -19.51 17.49 1.22
CA PRO A 78 -19.77 16.08 1.01
C PRO A 78 -19.53 15.31 2.31
N GLN A 79 -20.36 14.32 2.54
CA GLN A 79 -20.24 13.41 3.67
C GLN A 79 -19.69 12.06 3.22
N ILE A 80 -19.89 11.71 1.95
CA ILE A 80 -19.42 10.48 1.34
C ILE A 80 -18.75 10.83 0.02
N LEU A 81 -17.52 10.37 -0.15
CA LEU A 81 -16.80 10.37 -1.41
C LEU A 81 -16.51 8.94 -1.83
N PHE A 82 -16.77 8.65 -3.09
CA PHE A 82 -16.54 7.33 -3.68
C PHE A 82 -15.84 7.48 -5.03
N TRP A 83 -14.77 6.72 -5.23
CA TRP A 83 -14.03 6.67 -6.47
C TRP A 83 -13.49 5.26 -6.72
N ALA A 84 -13.41 4.86 -7.98
CA ALA A 84 -12.72 3.65 -8.39
C ALA A 84 -12.17 3.82 -9.80
N GLN A 85 -11.10 3.11 -10.12
CA GLN A 85 -10.56 3.07 -11.48
C GLN A 85 -11.43 2.23 -12.41
N ASN A 86 -11.93 1.10 -11.92
CA ASN A 86 -12.87 0.25 -12.63
C ASN A 86 -13.97 -0.16 -11.66
N PHE A 87 -15.22 0.08 -12.04
CA PHE A 87 -16.39 -0.43 -11.36
C PHE A 87 -17.22 -1.26 -12.32
N SER A 88 -17.15 -2.58 -12.17
CA SER A 88 -17.89 -3.52 -13.00
C SER A 88 -18.79 -4.41 -12.16
N VAL A 89 -19.93 -4.74 -12.75
CA VAL A 89 -20.89 -5.71 -12.21
C VAL A 89 -21.01 -6.88 -13.17
N VAL A 90 -21.19 -8.07 -12.62
CA VAL A 90 -21.35 -9.30 -13.39
C VAL A 90 -22.67 -9.96 -13.02
N GLN A 91 -23.41 -10.43 -14.01
CA GLN A 91 -24.61 -11.24 -13.82
C GLN A 91 -24.42 -12.54 -14.60
N GLY A 92 -24.27 -13.66 -13.90
CA GLY A 92 -23.87 -14.93 -14.53
C GLY A 92 -22.52 -14.80 -15.25
N SER A 93 -22.52 -14.85 -16.58
CA SER A 93 -21.32 -14.72 -17.42
C SER A 93 -21.18 -13.35 -18.11
N LYS A 94 -22.14 -12.43 -17.94
CA LYS A 94 -22.13 -11.12 -18.61
C LYS A 94 -21.53 -10.07 -17.70
N TRP A 95 -20.50 -9.38 -18.20
CA TRP A 95 -19.85 -8.26 -17.53
C TRP A 95 -20.38 -6.94 -18.06
N VAL A 96 -20.63 -6.00 -17.14
CA VAL A 96 -20.97 -4.62 -17.48
C VAL A 96 -20.06 -3.68 -16.71
N ASP A 97 -19.41 -2.80 -17.45
CA ASP A 97 -18.62 -1.72 -16.88
C ASP A 97 -19.52 -0.50 -16.60
N LEU A 98 -19.58 -0.10 -15.32
CA LEU A 98 -20.34 1.04 -14.82
C LEU A 98 -19.43 2.27 -14.64
N THR A 99 -18.11 2.15 -14.82
CA THR A 99 -17.14 3.24 -14.70
C THR A 99 -17.49 4.48 -15.53
N PRO A 100 -17.83 4.39 -16.83
CA PRO A 100 -18.13 5.58 -17.62
C PRO A 100 -19.43 6.27 -17.17
N GLN A 101 -20.40 5.52 -16.63
CA GLN A 101 -21.64 6.09 -16.12
C GLN A 101 -21.45 6.73 -14.74
N THR A 102 -20.58 6.16 -13.89
CA THR A 102 -20.30 6.63 -12.53
C THR A 102 -19.34 7.80 -12.46
N PHE A 103 -18.20 7.68 -13.15
CA PHE A 103 -17.11 8.63 -13.04
C PHE A 103 -16.84 9.38 -14.35
N GLY A 104 -17.32 8.88 -15.49
CA GLY A 104 -17.02 9.47 -16.80
C GLY A 104 -17.40 10.96 -16.93
N ALA A 105 -16.88 11.62 -17.98
CA ALA A 105 -17.16 13.03 -18.25
C ALA A 105 -18.65 13.35 -18.43
N GLU A 106 -19.44 12.35 -18.87
CA GLU A 106 -20.90 12.41 -19.00
C GLU A 106 -21.60 11.58 -17.90
N ALA A 107 -21.00 11.48 -16.71
CA ALA A 107 -21.56 10.69 -15.61
C ALA A 107 -22.99 11.14 -15.28
N SER A 108 -23.93 10.20 -15.41
CA SER A 108 -25.37 10.44 -15.27
C SER A 108 -25.97 9.72 -14.05
N VAL A 109 -25.12 9.25 -13.13
CA VAL A 109 -25.58 8.44 -11.99
C VAL A 109 -26.43 9.26 -11.03
N ASP A 110 -27.63 8.77 -10.81
CA ASP A 110 -28.58 9.39 -9.90
C ASP A 110 -28.31 8.94 -8.46
N VAL A 111 -28.03 9.92 -7.60
CA VAL A 111 -27.69 9.75 -6.18
C VAL A 111 -28.87 10.16 -5.27
N SER A 112 -30.02 10.54 -5.85
CA SER A 112 -31.21 11.05 -5.13
C SER A 112 -31.79 10.12 -4.06
N GLY A 113 -31.53 8.81 -4.16
CA GLY A 113 -31.99 7.83 -3.16
C GLY A 113 -31.13 7.77 -1.90
N SER A 114 -30.00 8.46 -1.88
CA SER A 114 -29.09 8.48 -0.74
C SER A 114 -29.69 9.28 0.40
N PHE A 115 -29.53 8.80 1.63
CA PHE A 115 -30.12 9.44 2.80
C PHE A 115 -29.13 9.45 3.96
N TRP A 116 -28.86 10.63 4.51
CA TRP A 116 -27.87 10.77 5.57
C TRP A 116 -28.34 10.18 6.89
N SER A 117 -29.61 10.32 7.26
CA SER A 117 -30.05 9.78 8.56
C SER A 117 -29.97 8.25 8.61
N SER A 118 -30.07 7.58 7.46
CA SER A 118 -29.91 6.14 7.33
C SER A 118 -28.46 5.73 7.00
N ASN A 119 -27.58 6.71 6.77
CA ASN A 119 -26.20 6.55 6.31
C ASN A 119 -26.06 5.63 5.09
N GLU A 120 -26.91 5.87 4.10
CA GLU A 120 -26.95 5.06 2.87
C GLU A 120 -26.56 5.90 1.66
N LEU A 121 -25.61 5.40 0.87
CA LEU A 121 -25.32 5.89 -0.47
C LEU A 121 -26.02 4.98 -1.46
N VAL A 122 -26.90 5.54 -2.28
CA VAL A 122 -27.67 4.83 -3.30
C VAL A 122 -27.29 5.38 -4.66
N LEU A 123 -26.78 4.50 -5.53
CA LEU A 123 -26.49 4.80 -6.93
C LEU A 123 -27.52 4.07 -7.81
N LYS A 124 -28.30 4.84 -8.56
CA LYS A 124 -29.30 4.32 -9.50
C LYS A 124 -28.78 4.41 -10.93
N TYR A 125 -28.90 3.29 -11.66
CA TYR A 125 -28.55 3.16 -13.07
C TYR A 125 -29.82 2.88 -13.87
N ALA A 126 -30.07 3.66 -14.92
CA ALA A 126 -31.28 3.53 -15.73
C ALA A 126 -31.34 2.23 -16.53
N ASN A 127 -30.20 1.77 -17.07
CA ASN A 127 -30.14 0.57 -17.89
C ASN A 127 -28.82 -0.19 -17.70
N VAL A 128 -28.91 -1.32 -17.00
CA VAL A 128 -27.85 -2.31 -16.85
C VAL A 128 -28.43 -3.67 -17.27
N LEU A 129 -27.89 -4.25 -18.34
CA LEU A 129 -28.38 -5.50 -18.93
C LEU A 129 -29.88 -5.50 -19.30
N GLY A 130 -30.45 -4.33 -19.64
CA GLY A 130 -31.86 -4.19 -20.04
C GLY A 130 -32.83 -3.93 -18.88
N SER A 131 -32.33 -3.72 -17.66
CA SER A 131 -33.14 -3.37 -16.48
C SER A 131 -32.48 -2.27 -15.65
N PRO A 132 -33.23 -1.44 -14.91
CA PRO A 132 -32.62 -0.49 -14.00
C PRO A 132 -32.00 -1.23 -12.81
N LEU A 133 -30.81 -0.79 -12.39
CA LEU A 133 -30.06 -1.37 -11.29
C LEU A 133 -29.89 -0.32 -10.20
N THR A 134 -30.17 -0.69 -8.95
CA THR A 134 -29.91 0.15 -7.79
C THR A 134 -28.85 -0.51 -6.93
N ALA A 135 -27.75 0.20 -6.69
CA ALA A 135 -26.70 -0.24 -5.80
C ALA A 135 -26.73 0.61 -4.53
N THR A 136 -26.77 -0.03 -3.37
CA THR A 136 -26.93 0.63 -2.07
C THR A 136 -25.78 0.24 -1.15
N TRP A 137 -25.02 1.21 -0.68
CA TRP A 137 -23.94 1.06 0.29
C TRP A 137 -24.42 1.56 1.63
N ARG A 138 -24.40 0.69 2.65
CA ARG A 138 -24.83 1.02 4.01
C ARG A 138 -23.64 1.21 4.95
N PHE A 139 -23.56 2.39 5.55
CA PHE A 139 -22.51 2.79 6.49
C PHE A 139 -23.07 2.96 7.90
N PRO A 140 -23.21 1.90 8.70
CA PRO A 140 -23.72 2.07 10.07
C PRO A 140 -22.78 2.97 10.88
N VAL A 141 -23.37 3.75 11.79
CA VAL A 141 -22.59 4.54 12.76
C VAL A 141 -21.87 3.56 13.70
N SER A 142 -20.55 3.63 13.74
CA SER A 142 -19.75 2.89 14.72
C SER A 142 -19.79 3.60 16.08
N GLY A 143 -19.65 2.85 17.18
CA GLY A 143 -19.56 3.41 18.55
C GLY A 143 -18.25 4.17 18.83
N ARG A 144 -17.31 4.19 17.88
CA ARG A 144 -16.13 5.06 17.82
C ARG A 144 -16.14 5.79 16.48
N ASP A 145 -15.36 6.87 16.34
CA ASP A 145 -15.23 7.70 15.11
C ASP A 145 -14.61 6.95 13.91
N TRP A 146 -15.22 5.84 13.52
CA TRP A 146 -14.79 4.92 12.48
C TRP A 146 -15.87 4.83 11.41
N PHE A 147 -15.40 4.91 10.18
CA PHE A 147 -16.15 4.63 8.98
C PHE A 147 -16.10 3.12 8.70
N GLN A 148 -17.25 2.46 8.59
CA GLN A 148 -17.36 1.06 8.19
C GLN A 148 -18.46 0.87 7.15
N LEU A 149 -18.18 0.12 6.09
CA LEU A 149 -19.18 -0.36 5.16
C LEU A 149 -19.68 -1.73 5.63
N ASN A 150 -20.95 -1.83 5.98
CA ASN A 150 -21.51 -3.08 6.48
C ASN A 150 -22.02 -3.95 5.33
N ARG A 151 -22.84 -3.34 4.46
CA ARG A 151 -23.52 -4.06 3.37
C ARG A 151 -23.48 -3.28 2.07
N LEU A 152 -23.32 -4.02 0.98
CA LEU A 152 -23.55 -3.60 -0.38
C LEU A 152 -24.71 -4.41 -0.94
N GLU A 153 -25.79 -3.73 -1.33
CA GLU A 153 -26.99 -4.36 -1.88
C GLU A 153 -27.14 -3.95 -3.34
N LEU A 154 -27.37 -4.95 -4.21
CA LEU A 154 -27.66 -4.76 -5.63
C LEU A 154 -29.08 -5.26 -5.88
N ALA A 155 -29.98 -4.32 -6.16
CA ALA A 155 -31.40 -4.56 -6.38
C ALA A 155 -31.77 -4.26 -7.83
N THR A 156 -32.48 -5.18 -8.46
CA THR A 156 -33.20 -4.96 -9.72
C THR A 156 -34.70 -5.11 -9.46
N PRO A 157 -35.59 -4.43 -10.22
CA PRO A 157 -37.03 -4.51 -9.99
C PRO A 157 -37.61 -5.92 -10.18
N SER A 158 -36.96 -6.74 -11.00
CA SER A 158 -37.43 -8.05 -11.44
C SER A 158 -36.92 -9.23 -10.60
N ALA A 159 -36.00 -9.00 -9.66
CA ALA A 159 -35.37 -10.06 -8.87
C ALA A 159 -35.19 -9.66 -7.41
N SER A 160 -34.95 -10.66 -6.55
CA SER A 160 -34.56 -10.39 -5.16
C SER A 160 -33.20 -9.69 -5.10
N PRO A 161 -33.00 -8.77 -4.13
CA PRO A 161 -31.75 -8.06 -3.99
C PRO A 161 -30.62 -9.00 -3.59
N THR A 162 -29.46 -8.81 -4.20
CA THR A 162 -28.23 -9.51 -3.81
C THR A 162 -27.48 -8.68 -2.79
N VAL A 163 -27.21 -9.27 -1.63
CA VAL A 163 -26.57 -8.59 -0.50
C VAL A 163 -25.18 -9.15 -0.28
N PHE A 164 -24.19 -8.26 -0.22
CA PHE A 164 -22.82 -8.56 0.13
C PHE A 164 -22.46 -7.90 1.45
N ASN A 165 -21.81 -8.66 2.33
CA ASN A 165 -21.20 -8.18 3.56
C ASN A 165 -19.80 -7.66 3.24
N ALA A 166 -19.50 -6.44 3.68
CA ALA A 166 -18.27 -5.73 3.34
C ALA A 166 -17.43 -5.37 4.59
N SER A 167 -17.39 -6.27 5.58
CA SER A 167 -16.77 -6.00 6.90
C SER A 167 -15.28 -5.62 6.87
N GLN A 168 -14.57 -5.92 5.78
CA GLN A 168 -13.16 -5.57 5.59
C GLN A 168 -12.95 -4.09 5.23
N VAL A 169 -14.02 -3.38 4.85
CA VAL A 169 -13.96 -1.98 4.44
C VAL A 169 -14.20 -1.11 5.67
N THR A 170 -13.09 -0.76 6.34
CA THR A 170 -13.10 0.00 7.58
C THR A 170 -11.93 0.99 7.60
N ALA A 171 -12.18 2.22 8.03
CA ALA A 171 -11.15 3.24 8.25
C ALA A 171 -11.57 4.20 9.37
N PRO A 172 -10.63 4.90 10.02
CA PRO A 172 -10.97 6.05 10.85
C PRO A 172 -11.76 7.10 10.04
N SER A 173 -12.72 7.78 10.66
CA SER A 173 -13.59 8.76 9.97
C SER A 173 -12.84 9.95 9.33
N ASN A 174 -11.66 10.27 9.82
CA ASN A 174 -10.77 11.30 9.26
C ASN A 174 -9.84 10.78 8.15
N TYR A 175 -9.92 9.49 7.80
CA TYR A 175 -9.12 8.87 6.75
C TYR A 175 -10.05 8.34 5.64
N SER A 176 -9.50 8.23 4.43
CA SER A 176 -10.14 7.49 3.35
C SER A 176 -9.67 6.05 3.38
N TRP A 177 -10.50 5.10 2.99
CA TRP A 177 -10.13 3.71 2.79
C TRP A 177 -9.74 3.50 1.32
N ARG A 178 -8.61 2.85 1.07
CA ARG A 178 -8.12 2.55 -0.30
C ARG A 178 -7.82 1.07 -0.45
N CYS A 179 -8.15 0.49 -1.61
CA CYS A 179 -7.76 -0.88 -1.91
C CYS A 179 -7.56 -1.11 -3.41
N ALA A 180 -6.59 -1.95 -3.76
CA ALA A 180 -6.32 -2.31 -5.15
C ALA A 180 -7.48 -3.11 -5.77
N TYR A 181 -8.09 -4.02 -5.01
CA TYR A 181 -9.23 -4.82 -5.44
C TYR A 181 -10.24 -4.99 -4.32
N LEU A 182 -11.50 -4.69 -4.61
CA LEU A 182 -12.64 -5.04 -3.76
C LEU A 182 -13.65 -5.80 -4.62
N SER A 183 -13.76 -7.11 -4.39
CA SER A 183 -14.62 -7.96 -5.20
C SER A 183 -15.33 -9.05 -4.41
N SER A 184 -16.43 -9.52 -4.99
CA SER A 184 -17.19 -10.70 -4.54
C SER A 184 -16.82 -11.98 -5.29
N LEU A 185 -15.91 -11.88 -6.26
CA LEU A 185 -15.54 -12.96 -7.18
C LEU A 185 -14.33 -13.73 -6.64
N PRO A 186 -14.30 -15.08 -6.73
CA PRO A 186 -13.23 -15.88 -6.14
C PRO A 186 -11.85 -15.70 -6.79
N GLY A 187 -11.77 -15.13 -8.00
CA GLY A 187 -10.52 -14.88 -8.73
C GLY A 187 -9.87 -13.52 -8.48
N PHE A 188 -10.60 -12.59 -7.86
CA PHE A 188 -10.13 -11.25 -7.52
C PHE A 188 -10.24 -11.12 -6.00
N GLY A 189 -9.29 -10.45 -5.33
CA GLY A 189 -9.18 -10.45 -3.85
C GLY A 189 -10.53 -10.38 -3.12
N ALA A 190 -10.77 -11.31 -2.20
CA ALA A 190 -12.08 -11.46 -1.54
C ALA A 190 -12.28 -10.39 -0.47
N GLY A 191 -13.16 -9.41 -0.73
CA GLY A 191 -13.56 -8.40 0.25
C GLY A 191 -15.08 -8.30 0.46
N LEU A 192 -15.87 -8.78 -0.50
CA LEU A 192 -17.33 -8.78 -0.45
C LEU A 192 -17.86 -10.21 -0.31
N LEU A 193 -18.39 -10.56 0.85
CA LEU A 193 -18.94 -11.90 1.11
C LEU A 193 -20.45 -11.94 0.80
N PRO A 194 -20.94 -12.83 -0.07
CA PRO A 194 -22.37 -12.95 -0.32
C PRO A 194 -23.11 -13.42 0.94
N HIS A 195 -24.26 -12.79 1.25
CA HIS A 195 -25.07 -13.13 2.42
C HIS A 195 -25.93 -14.39 2.23
N GLY A 196 -26.21 -14.78 0.99
CA GLY A 196 -27.05 -15.93 0.65
C GLY A 196 -26.39 -16.91 -0.34
N PRO A 197 -26.96 -18.11 -0.52
CA PRO A 197 -26.44 -19.10 -1.45
C PRO A 197 -26.65 -18.66 -2.90
N GLY A 198 -25.58 -18.63 -3.69
CA GLY A 198 -25.64 -18.35 -5.13
C GLY A 198 -25.99 -16.89 -5.46
N PRO A 199 -25.06 -15.93 -5.31
CA PRO A 199 -25.34 -14.54 -5.65
C PRO A 199 -25.60 -14.42 -7.16
N SER A 200 -26.75 -13.86 -7.55
CA SER A 200 -27.10 -13.65 -8.96
C SER A 200 -26.24 -12.58 -9.63
N TRP A 201 -25.66 -11.70 -8.82
CA TRP A 201 -24.73 -10.65 -9.21
C TRP A 201 -23.35 -10.88 -8.61
N GLY A 202 -22.34 -10.27 -9.20
CA GLY A 202 -21.02 -10.09 -8.62
C GLY A 202 -20.54 -8.67 -8.86
N VAL A 203 -19.61 -8.23 -8.02
CA VAL A 203 -19.04 -6.88 -8.07
C VAL A 203 -17.53 -6.98 -8.13
N LEU A 204 -16.94 -6.14 -8.98
CA LEU A 204 -15.51 -5.93 -9.07
C LEU A 204 -15.22 -4.43 -9.08
N LEU A 205 -14.48 -3.99 -8.07
CA LEU A 205 -13.94 -2.64 -7.96
C LEU A 205 -12.42 -2.72 -7.99
N GLN A 206 -11.79 -1.99 -8.91
CA GLN A 206 -10.33 -1.87 -9.01
C GLN A 206 -9.90 -0.47 -8.60
N ASP A 207 -8.82 -0.41 -7.82
CA ASP A 207 -8.25 0.81 -7.25
C ASP A 207 -9.35 1.70 -6.64
N VAL A 208 -10.09 1.15 -5.69
CA VAL A 208 -11.20 1.83 -5.02
C VAL A 208 -10.68 2.71 -3.90
N GLN A 209 -11.26 3.90 -3.79
CA GLN A 209 -11.06 4.80 -2.67
C GLN A 209 -12.41 5.32 -2.18
N LEU A 210 -12.67 5.16 -0.89
CA LEU A 210 -13.95 5.43 -0.28
C LEU A 210 -13.73 6.17 1.04
N GLN A 211 -14.43 7.27 1.25
CA GLN A 211 -14.42 7.99 2.51
C GLN A 211 -15.85 8.30 2.87
N GLY A 212 -16.27 7.89 4.06
CA GLY A 212 -17.54 8.30 4.62
C GLY A 212 -17.31 8.98 5.95
N PHE A 213 -18.19 9.93 6.24
CA PHE A 213 -18.11 10.83 7.38
C PHE A 213 -16.93 11.81 7.26
N ASN A 214 -17.13 13.05 7.71
CA ASN A 214 -16.08 14.07 7.88
C ASN A 214 -15.10 14.23 6.69
N VAL A 215 -15.62 14.59 5.51
CA VAL A 215 -14.78 14.86 4.35
C VAL A 215 -14.39 16.35 4.34
N PRO A 216 -13.10 16.69 4.44
CA PRO A 216 -12.65 18.08 4.35
C PRO A 216 -12.70 18.55 2.89
N GLY A 217 -13.73 19.33 2.55
CA GLY A 217 -13.92 19.85 1.20
C GLY A 217 -14.28 18.76 0.19
N LEU A 218 -13.72 18.80 -1.03
CA LEU A 218 -14.02 17.86 -2.13
C LEU A 218 -12.87 16.89 -2.44
N GLN A 219 -12.00 16.64 -1.46
CA GLN A 219 -10.82 15.81 -1.63
C GLN A 219 -10.80 14.68 -0.60
N PHE A 220 -10.26 13.54 -1.02
CA PHE A 220 -10.01 12.45 -0.09
C PHE A 220 -8.92 12.83 0.92
N SER A 221 -9.17 12.48 2.18
CA SER A 221 -8.17 12.53 3.25
C SER A 221 -7.10 11.46 3.06
N TYR A 222 -6.15 11.35 4.00
CA TYR A 222 -5.09 10.36 3.92
C TYR A 222 -5.67 8.94 3.76
N ALA A 223 -5.03 8.11 2.93
CA ALA A 223 -5.52 6.79 2.60
C ALA A 223 -5.04 5.76 3.63
N SER A 224 -5.98 5.00 4.18
CA SER A 224 -5.76 3.76 4.92
C SER A 224 -5.94 2.61 3.95
N ASP A 225 -4.83 1.97 3.57
CA ASP A 225 -4.87 0.86 2.65
C ASP A 225 -5.47 -0.41 3.30
N CYS A 226 -6.16 -1.20 2.51
CA CYS A 226 -6.76 -2.49 2.92
C CYS A 226 -5.72 -3.57 3.26
N ALA A 227 -4.47 -3.38 2.84
CA ALA A 227 -3.38 -4.30 3.11
C ALA A 227 -2.53 -3.78 4.28
N GLY A 228 -2.34 -4.63 5.29
CA GLY A 228 -1.32 -4.39 6.30
C GLY A 228 0.08 -4.58 5.72
N PHE A 229 1.10 -4.05 6.41
CA PHE A 229 2.50 -4.20 5.99
C PHE A 229 2.94 -5.65 5.81
N PHE A 230 2.40 -6.56 6.63
CA PHE A 230 2.68 -8.00 6.56
C PHE A 230 1.39 -8.78 6.75
N ALA A 231 1.21 -9.81 5.93
CA ALA A 231 0.13 -10.76 6.11
C ALA A 231 0.34 -11.57 7.42
N PRO A 232 -0.73 -12.10 8.02
CA PRO A 232 -0.62 -12.96 9.21
C PRO A 232 0.37 -14.12 9.01
N GLY A 233 0.39 -14.74 7.82
CA GLY A 233 1.34 -15.80 7.48
C GLY A 233 2.80 -15.33 7.50
N THR A 234 3.08 -14.13 6.98
CA THR A 234 4.42 -13.53 7.01
C THR A 234 4.87 -13.27 8.44
N TRP A 235 3.98 -12.82 9.32
CA TRP A 235 4.28 -12.63 10.75
C TRP A 235 4.64 -13.94 11.45
N MET A 236 3.86 -15.00 11.22
CA MET A 236 4.15 -16.32 11.80
C MET A 236 5.48 -16.87 11.29
N GLY A 237 5.77 -16.69 10.00
CA GLY A 237 7.05 -17.10 9.40
C GLY A 237 8.24 -16.30 9.91
N LEU A 238 8.11 -14.97 10.01
CA LEU A 238 9.18 -14.10 10.51
C LEU A 238 9.50 -14.42 11.98
N LEU A 239 8.47 -14.59 12.81
CA LEU A 239 8.64 -14.91 14.23
C LEU A 239 9.33 -16.26 14.43
N THR A 240 8.91 -17.28 13.68
CA THR A 240 9.52 -18.62 13.75
C THR A 240 10.95 -18.62 13.22
N ALA A 241 11.22 -17.97 12.09
CA ALA A 241 12.56 -17.85 11.54
C ALA A 241 13.51 -17.11 12.49
N LEU A 242 13.04 -16.05 13.15
CA LEU A 242 13.84 -15.30 14.12
C LEU A 242 14.15 -16.14 15.36
N LEU A 243 13.19 -16.93 15.85
CA LEU A 243 13.40 -17.86 16.97
C LEU A 243 14.43 -18.95 16.63
N LEU A 244 14.27 -19.62 15.49
CA LEU A 244 15.21 -20.65 15.01
C LEU A 244 16.60 -20.06 14.75
N GLY A 245 16.66 -18.85 14.18
CA GLY A 245 17.90 -18.12 13.96
C GLY A 245 18.63 -17.80 15.28
N ALA A 246 17.89 -17.41 16.32
CA ALA A 246 18.46 -17.16 17.64
C ALA A 246 19.01 -18.46 18.28
N ILE A 247 18.28 -19.57 18.18
CA ILE A 247 18.75 -20.89 18.67
C ILE A 247 20.01 -21.31 17.94
N PHE A 248 20.03 -21.18 16.61
CA PHE A 248 21.18 -21.52 15.79
C PHE A 248 22.40 -20.66 16.12
N ALA A 249 22.21 -19.34 16.26
CA ALA A 249 23.28 -18.42 16.64
C ALA A 249 23.87 -18.75 18.02
N CYS A 250 23.02 -19.11 18.99
CA CYS A 250 23.46 -19.54 20.32
C CYS A 250 24.28 -20.84 20.25
N GLY A 251 23.78 -21.85 19.51
CA GLY A 251 24.50 -23.11 19.29
C GLY A 251 25.85 -22.89 18.61
N LEU A 252 25.88 -22.07 17.56
CA LEU A 252 27.11 -21.71 16.86
C LEU A 252 28.09 -20.96 17.76
N HIS A 253 27.60 -20.05 18.60
CA HIS A 253 28.43 -19.32 19.56
C HIS A 253 29.13 -20.27 20.54
N VAL A 254 28.40 -21.25 21.08
CA VAL A 254 28.98 -22.28 21.97
C VAL A 254 30.03 -23.12 21.24
N LEU A 255 29.75 -23.54 19.99
CA LEU A 255 30.71 -24.32 19.19
C LEU A 255 32.00 -23.54 18.92
N LEU A 256 31.89 -22.25 18.56
CA LEU A 256 33.04 -21.39 18.33
C LEU A 256 33.82 -21.07 19.62
N ALA A 257 33.18 -21.19 20.79
CA ALA A 257 33.81 -20.99 22.09
C ALA A 257 34.53 -22.24 22.64
N LEU A 258 34.47 -23.39 21.94
CA LEU A 258 35.16 -24.60 22.35
C LEU A 258 36.69 -24.40 22.25
N LYS A 259 37.36 -24.36 23.41
CA LYS A 259 38.81 -24.39 23.50
C LYS A 259 39.28 -25.84 23.56
N THR A 260 40.24 -26.20 22.71
CA THR A 260 40.93 -27.49 22.81
C THR A 260 41.75 -27.51 24.09
N MET A 261 41.71 -28.63 24.82
CA MET A 261 42.52 -28.81 26.02
C MET A 261 44.00 -28.71 25.63
N ASP A 262 44.73 -27.84 26.33
CA ASP A 262 46.17 -27.68 26.16
C ASP A 262 46.86 -28.91 26.78
N ARG A 263 46.95 -29.99 25.99
CA ARG A 263 47.40 -31.33 26.43
C ARG A 263 48.80 -31.67 25.93
N PHE A 264 49.41 -30.79 25.16
CA PHE A 264 50.82 -30.90 24.85
C PHE A 264 51.50 -29.83 25.66
N ASP A 265 52.24 -30.24 26.70
CA ASP A 265 53.19 -29.38 27.41
C ASP A 265 53.96 -28.57 26.38
N ASP A 266 53.57 -27.32 26.20
CA ASP A 266 54.35 -26.37 25.42
C ASP A 266 55.68 -26.26 26.16
N PRO A 267 56.84 -26.59 25.55
CA PRO A 267 58.13 -26.47 26.21
C PRO A 267 58.48 -25.02 26.62
N LYS A 268 57.63 -24.05 26.25
CA LYS A 268 57.68 -22.64 26.69
C LYS A 268 56.52 -22.23 27.63
N GLY A 269 55.59 -23.13 27.93
CA GLY A 269 54.50 -22.93 28.88
C GLY A 269 54.96 -23.04 30.33
N ALA A 270 54.19 -22.47 31.27
CA ALA A 270 54.50 -22.55 32.69
C ALA A 270 54.42 -24.02 33.15
N THR A 271 55.56 -24.57 33.56
CA THR A 271 55.66 -25.94 34.06
C THR A 271 54.81 -26.10 35.32
N ILE A 272 54.07 -27.22 35.39
CA ILE A 272 53.35 -27.61 36.60
C ILE A 272 54.38 -27.84 37.71
N ALA A 273 54.44 -26.92 38.67
CA ALA A 273 55.25 -27.09 39.86
C ALA A 273 54.60 -28.15 40.75
N VAL A 274 55.13 -29.37 40.71
CA VAL A 274 54.80 -30.41 41.68
C VAL A 274 55.51 -30.04 42.99
N PRO A 275 54.80 -29.75 44.09
CA PRO A 275 55.45 -29.52 45.37
C PRO A 275 56.09 -30.83 45.81
N GLN A 276 57.42 -30.90 45.76
CA GLN A 276 58.19 -31.96 46.39
C GLN A 276 58.23 -31.65 47.88
N GLY A 277 57.30 -32.27 48.62
CA GLY A 277 57.42 -32.37 50.06
C GLY A 277 58.42 -33.47 50.40
N GLU A 278 59.45 -33.06 51.14
CA GLU A 278 60.56 -33.82 51.75
C GLU A 278 61.81 -34.09 50.88
#